data_AF-A0A1V5H6R1-F1
#
_entry.id   AF-A0A1V5H6R1-F1
#
_cell.length_a   1.000
_cell.length_b   1.000
_cell.length_c   1.000
_cell.angle_alpha   90.00
_cell.angle_beta   90.00
_cell.angle_gamma   90.00
#
_symmetry.space_group_name_H-M   'P 1'
#
loop_
_entity.id
_entity.type
_entity.pdbx_description
1 polymer ?
#
loop_
_entity_poly.entity_id
_entity_poly.type
_entity_poly.pdbx_seq_one_letter_code
_entity_poly.pdbx_strand_id
1 'polypeptide(L)'
;MTTTRPLGRWHGKRRYFGLHYDLHAGEKDTELGARCGEADLGPMLELMGPDFVQTDCKGHPGYTSWFSQVPEASVSPGVVKDALLQWRAAVALPLLGDLGHRGRKTAPGLERRHRRRPARRRPHSGENVPAQSIPGAADDSADARTD
;
A
#
# COMPACT_ATOMS: atom_id res chain seq x y z
N MET A 1 -30.25 20.19 -2.15
CA MET A 1 -29.07 19.62 -2.84
C MET A 1 -29.03 18.13 -2.52
N THR A 2 -29.22 17.27 -3.51
CA THR A 2 -29.27 15.82 -3.30
C THR A 2 -27.86 15.26 -3.41
N THR A 3 -27.23 14.97 -2.29
CA THR A 3 -25.87 14.42 -2.25
C THR A 3 -25.92 12.95 -2.66
N THR A 4 -25.55 12.65 -3.90
CA THR A 4 -25.42 11.27 -4.39
C THR A 4 -24.31 10.58 -3.62
N ARG A 5 -24.68 9.66 -2.71
CA ARG A 5 -23.71 8.82 -2.00
C ARG A 5 -22.97 7.98 -3.05
N PRO A 6 -21.62 8.00 -3.11
CA PRO A 6 -20.91 7.23 -4.14
C PRO A 6 -21.14 5.73 -3.92
N LEU A 7 -21.81 5.08 -4.87
CA LEU A 7 -22.04 3.64 -4.89
C LEU A 7 -20.74 2.90 -5.21
N GLY A 8 -19.97 2.56 -4.17
CA GLY A 8 -18.74 1.79 -4.28
C GLY A 8 -17.56 2.54 -4.93
N ARG A 9 -16.33 2.20 -4.54
CA ARG A 9 -15.07 2.84 -5.01
C ARG A 9 -15.04 4.35 -4.73
N TRP A 10 -15.21 4.76 -3.48
CA TRP A 10 -15.08 6.17 -3.05
C TRP A 10 -13.70 6.77 -3.41
N HIS A 11 -12.66 5.93 -3.43
CA HIS A 11 -11.33 6.32 -3.88
C HIS A 11 -11.24 6.44 -5.42
N GLY A 12 -12.19 5.94 -6.19
CA GLY A 12 -12.18 5.99 -7.64
C GLY A 12 -11.37 4.87 -8.30
N LYS A 13 -11.32 4.86 -9.64
CA LYS A 13 -10.77 3.75 -10.42
C LYS A 13 -9.23 3.68 -10.46
N ARG A 14 -8.55 4.76 -10.06
CA ARG A 14 -7.10 4.96 -10.30
C ARG A 14 -6.27 5.14 -9.03
N ARG A 15 -6.82 4.89 -7.84
CA ARG A 15 -6.08 4.95 -6.58
C ARG A 15 -5.59 3.56 -6.20
N TYR A 16 -4.29 3.43 -5.99
CA TYR A 16 -3.64 2.14 -5.73
C TYR A 16 -2.71 2.19 -4.50
N PHE A 17 -2.32 3.37 -4.02
CA PHE A 17 -1.36 3.52 -2.92
C PHE A 17 -1.76 4.64 -1.95
N GLY A 18 -2.11 4.30 -0.70
CA GLY A 18 -2.44 5.27 0.34
C GLY A 18 -1.35 5.40 1.41
N LEU A 19 -1.29 6.58 2.03
CA LEU A 19 -0.54 6.80 3.27
C LEU A 19 -1.50 6.77 4.44
N HIS A 20 -1.20 5.94 5.43
CA HIS A 20 -1.89 5.96 6.72
C HIS A 20 -0.95 6.45 7.81
N TYR A 21 -1.32 7.54 8.48
CA TYR A 21 -0.67 8.01 9.69
C TYR A 21 -1.46 7.49 10.90
N ASP A 22 -0.89 6.48 11.55
CA ASP A 22 -1.43 5.80 12.71
C ASP A 22 -1.00 6.55 13.99
N LEU A 23 -1.97 7.01 14.78
CA LEU A 23 -1.70 7.82 15.97
C LEU A 23 -1.72 6.94 17.22
N HIS A 24 -0.62 6.93 17.97
CA HIS A 24 -0.51 6.19 19.24
C HIS A 24 -0.32 7.14 20.44
N ALA A 25 -1.09 8.22 20.48
CA ALA A 25 -1.01 9.21 21.55
C ALA A 25 -1.50 8.65 22.89
N GLY A 26 -0.73 8.90 23.94
CA GLY A 26 -1.03 8.68 25.35
C GLY A 26 -1.03 9.98 26.16
N GLU A 27 -1.33 9.84 27.46
CA GLU A 27 -1.45 10.96 28.41
C GLU A 27 -0.12 11.72 28.61
N LYS A 28 1.00 11.02 28.44
CA LYS A 28 2.34 11.54 28.72
C LYS A 28 3.05 12.08 27.48
N ASP A 29 2.45 12.00 26.30
CA ASP A 29 3.00 12.62 25.11
C ASP A 29 2.85 14.13 25.24
N THR A 30 3.94 14.86 24.98
CA THR A 30 4.06 16.30 25.27
C THR A 30 4.24 17.15 24.02
N GLU A 31 4.42 16.54 22.85
CA GLU A 31 4.81 17.23 21.61
C GLU A 31 3.90 16.86 20.41
N LEU A 32 2.65 16.49 20.67
CA LEU A 32 1.73 16.07 19.61
C LEU A 32 1.46 17.23 18.64
N GLY A 33 1.74 16.98 17.36
CA GLY A 33 1.60 17.98 16.30
C GLY A 33 2.82 18.89 16.11
N ALA A 34 3.86 18.81 16.95
CA ALA A 34 5.05 19.68 16.85
C ALA A 34 5.76 19.58 15.50
N ARG A 35 5.77 18.37 14.91
CA ARG A 35 6.40 18.05 13.63
C ARG A 35 5.39 17.64 12.56
N CYS A 36 4.24 18.29 12.60
CA CYS A 36 3.15 18.09 11.66
C CYS A 36 2.88 19.42 10.95
N GLY A 37 3.88 19.99 10.28
CA GLY A 37 3.73 21.21 9.49
C GLY A 37 3.98 20.96 8.00
N GLU A 38 3.74 21.98 7.17
CA GLU A 38 4.09 21.93 5.74
C GLU A 38 5.57 21.57 5.52
N ALA A 39 6.48 22.12 6.33
CA ALA A 39 7.90 21.82 6.25
C ALA A 39 8.25 20.35 6.55
N ASP A 40 7.47 19.66 7.38
CA ASP A 40 7.67 18.24 7.72
C ASP A 40 6.93 17.33 6.73
N LEU A 41 5.67 17.66 6.42
CA LEU A 41 4.78 16.80 5.64
C LEU A 41 5.01 16.95 4.14
N GLY A 42 5.28 18.15 3.64
CA GLY A 42 5.40 18.45 2.21
C GLY A 42 6.45 17.58 1.50
N PRO A 43 7.72 17.56 1.96
CA PRO A 43 8.75 16.73 1.34
C PRO A 43 8.42 15.23 1.34
N MET A 44 7.80 14.74 2.41
CA MET A 44 7.38 13.35 2.53
C MET A 44 6.25 13.02 1.55
N LEU A 45 5.23 13.86 1.47
CA LEU A 45 4.09 13.69 0.56
C LEU A 45 4.53 13.77 -0.91
N GLU A 46 5.45 14.67 -1.24
CA GLU A 46 6.03 14.78 -2.58
C GLU A 46 6.81 13.52 -2.96
N LEU A 47 7.65 13.00 -2.06
CA LEU A 47 8.44 11.80 -2.29
C LEU A 47 7.57 10.55 -2.45
N MET A 48 6.58 10.38 -1.57
CA MET A 48 5.73 9.19 -1.54
C MET A 48 4.66 9.21 -2.63
N GLY A 49 4.16 10.38 -3.02
CA GLY A 49 3.07 10.54 -3.96
C GLY A 49 1.82 9.71 -3.65
N PRO A 50 1.29 9.74 -2.40
CA PRO A 50 0.13 8.94 -2.05
C PRO A 50 -1.13 9.42 -2.79
N ASP A 51 -1.94 8.45 -3.20
CA ASP A 51 -3.24 8.67 -3.85
C ASP A 51 -4.29 9.23 -2.88
N PHE A 52 -4.15 8.90 -1.60
CA PHE A 52 -4.95 9.42 -0.50
C PHE A 52 -4.15 9.34 0.81
N VAL A 53 -4.48 10.21 1.76
CA VAL A 53 -3.94 10.20 3.11
C VAL A 53 -5.07 9.92 4.09
N GLN A 54 -4.85 8.97 4.99
CA GLN A 54 -5.68 8.71 6.14
C GLN A 54 -4.86 8.99 7.40
N THR A 55 -5.22 10.01 8.17
CA THR A 55 -4.61 10.26 9.48
C THR A 55 -5.61 9.95 10.57
N ASP A 56 -5.15 9.32 11.65
CA ASP A 56 -5.98 9.16 12.82
C ASP A 56 -6.17 10.51 13.53
N CYS A 57 -7.42 10.87 13.74
CA CYS A 57 -7.80 12.01 14.59
C CYS A 57 -7.67 11.67 16.09
N LYS A 58 -7.60 10.38 16.40
CA LYS A 58 -7.57 9.83 17.76
C LYS A 58 -6.94 8.44 17.74
N GLY A 59 -5.98 8.20 18.61
CA GLY A 59 -5.33 6.89 18.74
C GLY A 59 -6.18 5.88 19.50
N HIS A 60 -5.71 4.63 19.56
CA HIS A 60 -6.36 3.57 20.35
C HIS A 60 -6.69 4.01 21.80
N PRO A 61 -5.79 4.70 22.54
CA PRO A 61 -6.06 5.11 23.92
C PRO A 61 -7.15 6.17 24.11
N GLY A 62 -7.61 6.84 23.05
CA GLY A 62 -8.66 7.87 23.17
C GLY A 62 -8.17 9.30 22.99
N TYR A 63 -6.87 9.55 22.98
CA TYR A 63 -6.32 10.90 22.86
C TYR A 63 -6.39 11.43 21.42
N THR A 64 -6.91 12.65 21.30
CA THR A 64 -7.06 13.35 20.02
C THR A 64 -5.77 14.08 19.62
N SER A 65 -5.52 14.18 18.31
CA SER A 65 -4.38 14.91 17.71
C SER A 65 -4.67 16.39 17.40
N TRP A 66 -5.78 16.90 17.91
CA TRP A 66 -6.31 18.24 17.64
C TRP A 66 -7.09 18.75 18.85
N PHE A 67 -7.39 20.05 18.88
CA PHE A 67 -8.06 20.70 20.01
C PHE A 67 -9.59 20.50 19.95
N SER A 68 -10.04 19.29 20.25
CA SER A 68 -11.48 18.98 20.28
C SER A 68 -12.25 19.90 21.24
N GLN A 69 -13.39 20.41 20.78
CA GLN A 69 -14.32 21.21 21.58
C GLN A 69 -15.44 20.36 22.20
N VAL A 70 -15.48 19.06 21.92
CA VAL A 70 -16.45 18.13 22.53
C VAL A 70 -16.04 17.94 24.01
N PRO A 71 -16.94 18.20 24.98
CA PRO A 71 -16.58 18.17 26.41
C PRO A 71 -16.00 16.83 26.88
N GLU A 72 -16.45 15.72 26.30
CA GLU A 72 -16.04 14.36 26.68
C GLU A 72 -14.80 13.86 25.92
N ALA A 73 -14.26 14.66 24.99
CA ALA A 73 -13.08 14.25 24.23
C ALA A 73 -11.82 14.28 25.09
N SER A 74 -11.05 13.19 25.06
CA SER A 74 -9.71 13.17 25.64
C SER A 74 -8.76 13.93 24.72
N VAL A 75 -8.57 15.22 24.96
CA VAL A 75 -7.48 15.98 24.33
C VAL A 75 -6.22 15.72 25.14
N SER A 76 -5.17 15.23 24.50
CA SER A 76 -3.90 15.05 25.21
C SER A 76 -3.39 16.42 25.66
N PRO A 77 -2.90 16.57 26.90
CA PRO A 77 -2.34 17.84 27.37
C PRO A 77 -1.13 18.29 26.54
N GLY A 78 -0.47 17.36 25.82
CA GLY A 78 0.66 17.64 24.95
C GLY A 78 0.34 17.97 23.50
N VAL A 79 -0.92 18.27 23.15
CA VAL A 79 -1.22 18.82 21.83
C VAL A 79 -0.68 20.23 21.74
N VAL A 80 0.39 20.41 20.98
CA VAL A 80 1.00 21.74 20.75
C VAL A 80 0.49 22.38 19.47
N LYS A 81 0.00 21.57 18.54
CA LYS A 81 -0.54 22.01 17.25
C LYS A 81 -1.62 21.06 16.77
N ASP A 82 -2.64 21.59 16.10
CA ASP A 82 -3.70 20.80 15.50
C ASP A 82 -3.17 20.01 14.29
N ALA A 83 -2.81 18.75 14.49
CA ALA A 83 -2.23 17.93 13.43
C ALA A 83 -3.24 17.66 12.31
N LEU A 84 -4.53 17.52 12.62
CA LEU A 84 -5.57 17.28 11.62
C LEU A 84 -5.69 18.45 10.64
N LEU A 85 -5.69 19.68 11.15
CA LEU A 85 -5.68 20.88 10.31
C LEU A 85 -4.44 20.94 9.42
N GLN A 86 -3.28 20.54 9.94
CA GLN A 86 -2.02 20.58 9.20
C GLN A 86 -1.96 19.53 8.09
N TRP A 87 -2.43 18.29 8.35
CA TRP A 87 -2.57 17.28 7.31
C TRP A 87 -3.49 17.76 6.18
N ARG A 88 -4.62 18.40 6.51
CA ARG A 88 -5.53 18.99 5.53
C ARG A 88 -4.87 20.08 4.69
N ALA A 89 -4.09 20.96 5.34
CA ALA A 89 -3.35 22.00 4.63
C ALA A 89 -2.30 21.39 3.69
N ALA A 90 -1.52 20.41 4.17
CA ALA A 90 -0.44 19.79 3.42
C ALA A 90 -0.92 19.07 2.15
N VAL A 91 -2.08 18.39 2.20
CA VAL A 91 -2.64 17.72 1.00
C VAL A 91 -3.39 18.67 0.06
N ALA A 92 -3.72 19.89 0.52
CA ALA A 92 -4.33 20.92 -0.31
C ALA A 92 -3.29 21.76 -1.08
N LEU A 93 -2.01 21.66 -0.70
CA LEU A 93 -0.93 22.26 -1.46
C LEU A 93 -0.93 21.65 -2.86
N PRO A 94 -0.67 22.47 -3.90
CA PRO A 94 -0.31 21.94 -5.20
C PRO A 94 0.95 21.12 -5.00
N LEU A 95 0.82 19.79 -4.92
CA LEU A 95 1.97 18.92 -5.03
C LEU A 95 2.65 19.31 -6.34
N LEU A 96 3.98 19.47 -6.34
CA LEU A 96 4.77 19.94 -7.49
C LEU A 96 4.51 19.13 -8.80
N GLY A 97 3.74 18.04 -8.71
CA GLY A 97 3.26 17.18 -9.79
C GLY A 97 1.77 17.28 -10.18
N ASP A 98 0.97 18.27 -9.74
CA ASP A 98 -0.39 18.49 -10.31
C ASP A 98 -0.37 19.09 -11.74
N LEU A 99 0.72 18.83 -12.47
CA LEU A 99 0.70 18.64 -13.91
C LEU A 99 0.06 17.27 -14.18
N GLY A 100 -1.26 17.26 -14.17
CA GLY A 100 -2.11 16.09 -14.29
C GLY A 100 -1.54 14.96 -15.16
N HIS A 101 -1.67 13.73 -14.68
CA HIS A 101 -1.58 12.52 -15.50
C HIS A 101 -0.33 12.37 -16.38
N ARG A 102 0.78 13.09 -16.14
CA ARG A 102 2.04 12.74 -16.79
C ARG A 102 2.56 11.48 -16.13
N GLY A 103 2.42 10.39 -16.87
CA GLY A 103 2.80 9.05 -16.49
C GLY A 103 4.16 9.04 -15.82
N ARG A 104 4.30 8.17 -14.83
CA ARG A 104 5.58 7.73 -14.30
C ARG A 104 6.50 7.53 -15.50
N LYS A 105 7.40 8.49 -15.76
CA LYS A 105 8.54 8.22 -16.61
C LYS A 105 9.32 7.19 -15.81
N THR A 106 9.26 5.95 -16.26
CA THR A 106 10.20 4.91 -15.84
C THR A 106 11.58 5.56 -15.81
N ALA A 107 12.27 5.43 -14.68
CA ALA A 107 13.65 5.89 -14.55
C ALA A 107 14.44 5.46 -15.80
N PRO A 108 15.14 6.38 -16.49
CA PRO A 108 15.97 5.98 -17.62
C PRO A 108 17.12 5.14 -17.06
N GLY A 109 17.15 3.85 -17.38
CA GLY A 109 18.29 3.01 -17.02
C GLY A 109 18.04 1.56 -16.64
N LEU A 110 16.80 1.05 -16.65
CA LEU A 110 16.57 -0.40 -16.51
C LEU A 110 15.99 -1.00 -17.78
N GLU A 111 16.78 -0.95 -18.87
CA GLU A 111 16.60 -1.89 -19.97
C GLU A 111 16.72 -3.29 -19.39
N ARG A 112 15.57 -3.98 -19.26
CA ARG A 112 15.57 -5.43 -19.14
C ARG A 112 16.20 -5.97 -20.42
N ARG A 113 17.50 -6.27 -20.35
CA ARG A 113 18.17 -7.10 -21.35
C ARG A 113 17.37 -8.38 -21.48
N HIS A 114 16.52 -8.47 -22.49
CA HIS A 114 16.04 -9.73 -23.02
C HIS A 114 17.28 -10.49 -23.48
N ARG A 115 17.84 -11.33 -22.60
CA ARG A 115 18.74 -12.39 -23.03
C ARG A 115 17.94 -13.25 -23.99
N ARG A 116 18.20 -13.08 -25.29
CA ARG A 116 17.77 -14.04 -26.31
C ARG A 116 18.29 -15.41 -25.88
N ARG A 117 17.38 -16.30 -25.49
CA ARG A 117 17.70 -17.74 -25.40
C ARG A 117 18.15 -18.17 -26.80
N PRO A 118 19.33 -18.78 -26.99
CA PRO A 118 19.67 -19.36 -28.27
C PRO A 118 18.72 -20.53 -28.55
N ALA A 119 18.21 -20.59 -29.77
CA ALA A 119 17.31 -21.61 -30.27
C ALA A 119 17.95 -23.00 -30.12
N ARG A 120 17.32 -23.89 -29.34
CA ARG A 120 17.64 -25.32 -29.38
C ARG A 120 17.12 -25.87 -30.71
N ARG A 121 18.03 -26.21 -31.63
CA ARG A 121 17.73 -27.04 -32.80
C ARG A 121 17.31 -28.44 -32.32
N ARG A 122 16.25 -28.99 -32.93
CA ARG A 122 15.91 -30.44 -32.98
C ARG A 122 16.15 -30.91 -34.43
N PRO A 123 16.07 -32.22 -34.73
CA PRO A 123 16.74 -33.37 -34.14
C PRO A 123 17.57 -34.11 -35.23
N HIS A 124 18.52 -34.97 -34.83
CA HIS A 124 19.04 -36.00 -35.74
C HIS A 124 18.89 -37.39 -35.13
N SER A 125 18.78 -38.32 -36.06
CA SER A 125 18.15 -39.64 -36.07
C SER A 125 19.02 -40.76 -35.52
N GLY A 126 18.34 -41.75 -34.92
CA GLY A 126 18.67 -43.17 -35.03
C GLY A 126 19.67 -43.72 -34.03
N GLU A 127 19.20 -44.57 -33.13
CA GLU A 127 19.68 -45.96 -33.02
C GLU A 127 18.77 -46.77 -32.08
N ASN A 128 18.37 -47.94 -32.59
CA ASN A 128 17.55 -48.96 -31.93
C ASN A 128 18.37 -49.72 -30.89
N VAL A 129 17.82 -49.90 -29.69
CA VAL A 129 18.31 -50.90 -28.71
C VAL A 129 17.10 -51.69 -28.19
N PRO A 130 17.14 -53.03 -28.15
CA PRO A 130 15.94 -53.86 -28.06
C PRO A 130 15.39 -54.00 -26.63
N ALA A 131 14.09 -54.28 -26.57
CA ALA A 131 13.32 -54.52 -25.34
C ALA A 131 13.82 -55.76 -24.58
N GLN A 132 14.00 -55.60 -23.27
CA GLN A 132 14.06 -56.72 -22.33
C GLN A 132 12.82 -56.68 -21.44
N SER A 133 12.00 -57.72 -21.58
CA SER A 133 10.87 -58.09 -20.75
C SER A 133 11.35 -58.72 -19.44
N ILE A 134 10.57 -58.56 -18.36
CA ILE A 134 10.19 -59.58 -17.33
C ILE A 134 9.36 -58.90 -16.20
N PRO A 135 8.48 -59.64 -15.50
CA PRO A 135 7.09 -59.23 -15.25
C PRO A 135 6.69 -58.98 -13.78
N GLY A 136 5.49 -58.44 -13.60
CA GLY A 136 4.47 -58.96 -12.67
C GLY A 136 4.58 -58.64 -11.18
N ALA A 137 3.60 -57.87 -10.68
CA ALA A 137 2.92 -57.94 -9.37
C ALA A 137 2.59 -56.51 -8.92
N ALA A 138 1.44 -56.15 -8.37
CA ALA A 138 0.08 -56.65 -8.32
C ALA A 138 -0.75 -55.42 -7.94
N ASP A 139 -2.03 -55.42 -8.29
CA ASP A 139 -3.04 -54.55 -7.68
C ASP A 139 -2.94 -54.60 -6.15
N ASP A 140 -3.11 -53.45 -5.48
CA ASP A 140 -4.14 -53.44 -4.46
C ASP A 140 -4.79 -52.07 -4.30
N SER A 141 -6.09 -52.15 -4.15
CA SER A 141 -7.06 -51.07 -4.10
C SER A 141 -7.51 -50.85 -2.64
N ALA A 142 -8.31 -49.80 -2.46
CA ALA A 142 -9.13 -49.50 -1.27
C ALA A 142 -8.38 -48.88 -0.08
N ASP A 143 -8.98 -48.08 0.80
CA ASP A 143 -10.21 -47.26 0.91
C ASP A 143 -10.16 -46.68 2.35
N ALA A 144 -11.10 -45.80 2.68
CA ALA A 144 -11.50 -45.34 4.02
C ALA A 144 -10.67 -44.18 4.63
N ARG A 145 -11.21 -42.95 4.72
CA ARG A 145 -12.33 -42.41 5.53
C ARG A 145 -11.89 -41.93 6.92
N THR A 146 -12.39 -40.73 7.23
CA THR A 146 -12.75 -40.14 8.55
C THR A 146 -11.64 -39.95 9.58
N ASP A 147 -11.37 -38.69 9.94
CA ASP A 147 -11.98 -38.02 11.10
C ASP A 147 -11.98 -36.49 10.92
#